data_AF-A0A2V8FWZ9-F1
#
_entry.id   AF-A0A2V8FWZ9-F1
#
_cell.length_a   1.000
_cell.length_b   1.000
_cell.length_c   1.000
_cell.angle_alpha   90.00
_cell.angle_beta   90.00
_cell.angle_gamma   90.00
#
_symmetry.space_group_name_H-M   'P 1'
#
loop_
_entity.id
_entity.type
_entity.pdbx_description
1 polymer ?
#
loop_
_entity_poly.entity_id
_entity_poly.type
_entity_poly.pdbx_seq_one_letter_code
_entity_poly.pdbx_strand_id
1 'polypeptide(L)'
;MTRARVAAAVLAVTALAVALRLIGLRYGLPAVYNPDEVAIVSRALAFAKGDPNPHNFLYPTFYFYVLFAWIGAAAVWSTITGAVASFAAFQREFFVDPTRVYVAGRLLTALAGTATVIATWVLGRRIGGTQAGLTAALFVAVAPLHVRDSHYVKHDVPVTLLIVLAYLAYTRLWIDLPPEGGSHESSKNSWSPQNSWLPPSGGRSLIVAAVLTGVAFSTHYYTIFLAVPLGWAAARSAHTTSEALKRIAIAGVISAAVFFLLSPFLLVEPATAWRDIRANRAIVV
;
A
#
# COMPACT_ATOMS: atom_id res chain seq x y z
N MET A 1 2.74 -23.92 20.32
CA MET A 1 1.28 -23.91 20.05
C MET A 1 1.00 -24.87 18.90
N THR A 2 -0.10 -25.63 18.94
CA THR A 2 -0.52 -26.44 17.79
C THR A 2 -0.94 -25.55 16.62
N ARG A 3 -0.85 -26.06 15.37
CA ARG A 3 -1.28 -25.30 14.17
C ARG A 3 -2.71 -24.79 14.30
N ALA A 4 -3.61 -25.61 14.86
CA ALA A 4 -5.00 -25.24 15.12
C ALA A 4 -5.15 -24.05 16.07
N ARG A 5 -4.39 -24.03 17.18
CA ARG A 5 -4.43 -22.90 18.14
C ARG A 5 -3.91 -21.60 17.52
N VAL A 6 -2.88 -21.68 16.68
CA VAL A 6 -2.36 -20.50 15.96
C VAL A 6 -3.39 -19.97 14.96
N ALA A 7 -4.02 -20.85 14.19
CA ALA A 7 -5.06 -20.46 13.24
C ALA A 7 -6.25 -19.79 13.96
N ALA A 8 -6.72 -20.37 15.06
CA ALA A 8 -7.79 -19.78 15.87
C ALA A 8 -7.40 -18.40 16.42
N ALA A 9 -6.17 -18.22 16.90
CA ALA A 9 -5.70 -16.93 17.38
C ALA A 9 -5.63 -15.86 16.27
N VAL A 10 -5.13 -16.22 15.08
CA VAL A 10 -5.11 -15.30 13.93
C VAL A 10 -6.53 -14.92 13.54
N LEU A 11 -7.44 -15.90 13.43
CA LEU A 11 -8.85 -15.64 13.12
C LEU A 11 -9.51 -14.71 14.13
N ALA A 12 -9.26 -14.92 15.43
CA ALA A 12 -9.79 -14.06 16.49
C ALA A 12 -9.25 -12.62 16.38
N VAL A 13 -7.95 -12.45 16.17
CA VAL A 13 -7.32 -11.12 15.99
C VAL A 13 -7.83 -10.42 14.73
N THR A 14 -7.98 -11.15 13.63
CA THR A 14 -8.55 -10.61 12.39
C THR A 14 -10.01 -10.22 12.56
N ALA A 15 -10.83 -11.06 13.22
CA ALA A 15 -12.23 -10.75 13.50
C ALA A 15 -12.37 -9.50 14.38
N LEU A 16 -11.52 -9.37 15.41
CA LEU A 16 -11.44 -8.17 16.24
C LEU A 16 -11.05 -6.94 15.40
N ALA A 17 -10.04 -7.05 14.55
CA ALA A 17 -9.60 -5.96 13.68
C ALA A 17 -10.70 -5.49 12.72
N VAL A 18 -11.44 -6.43 12.12
CA VAL A 18 -12.59 -6.15 11.25
C VAL A 18 -13.70 -5.45 12.04
N ALA A 19 -14.10 -6.02 13.18
CA ALA A 19 -15.17 -5.45 14.01
C ALA A 19 -14.85 -4.01 14.39
N LEU A 20 -13.65 -3.75 14.92
CA LEU A 20 -13.24 -2.41 15.34
C LEU A 20 -13.15 -1.40 14.19
N ARG A 21 -12.95 -1.83 12.93
CA ARG A 21 -12.85 -0.94 11.75
C ARG A 21 -14.18 -0.74 11.02
N LEU A 22 -15.19 -1.58 11.30
CA LEU A 22 -16.50 -1.50 10.66
C LEU A 22 -17.58 -0.93 11.58
N ILE A 23 -17.42 -1.05 12.90
CA ILE A 23 -18.35 -0.43 13.86
C ILE A 23 -18.34 1.08 13.67
N GLY A 24 -19.50 1.66 13.38
CA GLY A 24 -19.61 3.11 13.18
C GLY A 24 -19.07 3.60 11.83
N LEU A 25 -18.88 2.74 10.83
CA LEU A 25 -18.40 3.15 9.49
C LEU A 25 -19.27 4.26 8.83
N ARG A 26 -20.54 4.34 9.22
CA ARG A 26 -21.50 5.37 8.78
C ARG A 26 -21.48 6.66 9.61
N TYR A 27 -20.60 6.76 10.60
CA TYR A 27 -20.57 7.89 11.52
C TYR A 27 -20.50 9.23 10.76
N GLY A 28 -21.37 10.15 11.17
CA GLY A 28 -21.51 11.50 10.62
C GLY A 28 -22.26 11.61 9.29
N LEU A 29 -22.45 10.51 8.55
CA LEU A 29 -23.13 10.60 7.25
C LEU A 29 -24.63 10.90 7.39
N PRO A 30 -25.22 11.72 6.49
CA PRO A 30 -24.63 12.25 5.25
C PRO A 30 -23.76 13.52 5.43
N ALA A 31 -23.72 14.11 6.62
CA ALA A 31 -22.92 15.29 6.93
C ALA A 31 -21.43 14.93 7.09
N VAL A 32 -20.70 14.84 5.97
CA VAL A 32 -19.27 14.50 5.95
C VAL A 32 -18.46 15.57 6.70
N TYR A 33 -18.00 15.24 7.91
CA TYR A 33 -17.28 16.19 8.78
C TYR A 33 -15.77 16.27 8.54
N ASN A 34 -15.16 15.26 7.90
CA ASN A 34 -13.72 15.25 7.67
C ASN A 34 -13.40 15.89 6.30
N PRO A 35 -12.74 17.06 6.27
CA PRO A 35 -12.48 17.78 5.02
C PRO A 35 -11.54 17.02 4.08
N ASP A 36 -10.65 16.18 4.60
CA ASP A 36 -9.72 15.41 3.77
C ASP A 36 -10.46 14.37 2.91
N GLU A 37 -11.50 13.74 3.48
CA GLU A 37 -12.31 12.76 2.74
C GLU A 37 -12.99 13.43 1.54
N VAL A 38 -13.50 14.65 1.73
CA VAL A 38 -14.17 15.42 0.67
C VAL A 38 -13.20 15.69 -0.48
N ALA A 39 -11.99 16.18 -0.17
CA ALA A 39 -10.98 16.48 -1.17
C ALA A 39 -10.53 15.22 -1.93
N ILE A 40 -10.31 14.11 -1.21
CA ILE A 40 -9.81 12.85 -1.78
C ILE A 40 -10.87 12.17 -2.65
N VAL A 41 -12.10 12.04 -2.14
CA VAL A 41 -13.22 11.43 -2.88
C VAL A 41 -13.56 12.26 -4.12
N SER A 42 -13.65 13.58 -3.98
CA SER A 42 -13.97 14.46 -5.12
C SER A 42 -12.91 14.38 -6.21
N ARG A 43 -11.63 14.30 -5.85
CA ARG A 43 -10.53 14.14 -6.82
C ARG A 43 -10.59 12.79 -7.54
N ALA A 44 -10.83 11.70 -6.81
CA ALA A 44 -10.99 10.38 -7.43
C ALA A 44 -12.19 10.33 -8.37
N LEU A 45 -13.34 10.89 -7.97
CA LEU A 45 -14.55 10.89 -8.78
C LEU A 45 -14.50 11.85 -9.98
N ALA A 46 -13.62 12.87 -9.95
CA ALA A 46 -13.43 13.76 -11.09
C ALA A 46 -12.99 13.02 -12.37
N PHE A 47 -12.34 11.85 -12.24
CA PHE A 47 -11.97 11.01 -13.38
C PHE A 47 -13.18 10.53 -14.20
N ALA A 48 -14.38 10.51 -13.61
CA ALA A 48 -15.62 10.22 -14.33
C ALA A 48 -15.93 11.22 -15.47
N LYS A 49 -15.29 12.39 -15.49
CA LYS A 49 -15.42 13.40 -16.56
C LYS A 49 -14.67 13.03 -17.85
N GLY A 50 -13.98 11.88 -17.86
CA GLY A 50 -13.17 11.43 -19.00
C GLY A 50 -11.74 11.94 -19.00
N ASP A 51 -11.30 12.58 -17.92
CA ASP A 51 -9.93 13.05 -17.74
C ASP A 51 -9.28 12.32 -16.54
N PRO A 52 -8.32 11.40 -16.77
CA PRO A 52 -7.64 10.68 -15.69
C PRO A 52 -6.55 11.52 -14.99
N ASN A 53 -6.28 12.75 -15.44
CA ASN A 53 -5.32 13.62 -14.80
C ASN A 53 -5.94 14.30 -13.56
N PRO A 54 -5.32 14.21 -12.36
CA PRO A 54 -5.85 14.88 -11.18
C PRO A 54 -5.69 16.41 -11.19
N HIS A 55 -4.83 16.97 -12.06
CA HIS A 55 -4.45 18.39 -12.13
C HIS A 55 -4.02 19.01 -10.78
N ASN A 56 -3.74 18.14 -9.81
CA ASN A 56 -3.32 18.46 -8.47
C ASN A 56 -2.48 17.30 -7.96
N PHE A 57 -1.23 17.58 -7.63
CA PHE A 57 -0.24 16.58 -7.26
C PHE A 57 0.23 16.77 -5.82
N LEU A 58 -0.71 17.16 -4.94
CA LEU A 58 -0.46 17.16 -3.49
C LEU A 58 -0.07 15.76 -2.98
N TYR A 59 -0.64 14.74 -3.63
CA TYR A 59 -0.30 13.33 -3.48
C TYR A 59 -0.07 12.73 -4.88
N PRO A 60 0.73 11.66 -4.99
CA PRO A 60 0.83 10.91 -6.23
C PRO A 60 -0.50 10.21 -6.58
N THR A 61 -0.67 9.84 -7.85
CA THR A 61 -2.01 9.62 -8.43
C THR A 61 -2.62 8.25 -8.12
N PHE A 62 -1.79 7.26 -7.79
CA PHE A 62 -2.18 5.84 -7.76
C PHE A 62 -3.39 5.56 -6.87
N TYR A 63 -3.41 6.11 -5.64
CA TYR A 63 -4.52 5.86 -4.72
C TYR A 63 -5.85 6.41 -5.24
N PHE A 64 -5.85 7.54 -5.95
CA PHE A 64 -7.07 8.08 -6.55
C PHE A 64 -7.63 7.14 -7.62
N TYR A 65 -6.76 6.49 -8.42
CA TYR A 65 -7.21 5.48 -9.39
C TYR A 65 -7.82 4.27 -8.71
N VAL A 66 -7.18 3.77 -7.65
CA VAL A 66 -7.70 2.63 -6.87
C VAL A 66 -9.05 2.98 -6.24
N LEU A 67 -9.16 4.17 -5.64
CA LEU A 67 -10.40 4.64 -5.02
C LEU A 67 -11.51 4.84 -6.06
N PHE A 68 -11.21 5.42 -7.22
CA PHE A 68 -12.16 5.59 -8.32
C PHE A 68 -12.68 4.24 -8.82
N ALA A 69 -11.79 3.29 -9.09
CA ALA A 69 -12.16 1.95 -9.53
C ALA A 69 -12.99 1.22 -8.46
N TRP A 70 -12.64 1.36 -7.18
CA TRP A 70 -13.36 0.75 -6.07
C TRP A 70 -14.79 1.31 -5.92
N ILE A 71 -14.95 2.63 -5.93
CA ILE A 71 -16.28 3.25 -5.87
C ILE A 71 -17.10 2.91 -7.12
N GLY A 72 -16.48 2.87 -8.29
CA GLY A 72 -17.12 2.42 -9.53
C GLY A 72 -17.61 0.97 -9.44
N ALA A 73 -16.80 0.07 -8.88
CA ALA A 73 -17.21 -1.31 -8.63
C ALA A 73 -18.37 -1.40 -7.63
N ALA A 74 -18.37 -0.59 -6.56
CA ALA A 74 -19.48 -0.50 -5.62
C ALA A 74 -20.77 0.00 -6.29
N ALA A 75 -20.67 0.96 -7.20
CA ALA A 75 -21.80 1.47 -7.98
C ALA A 75 -22.41 0.38 -8.88
N VAL A 76 -21.56 -0.35 -9.62
CA VAL A 76 -21.97 -1.49 -10.46
C VAL A 76 -22.64 -2.57 -9.61
N TRP A 77 -22.01 -2.96 -8.49
CA TRP A 77 -22.56 -3.94 -7.57
C TRP A 77 -23.94 -3.52 -7.03
N SER A 78 -24.08 -2.26 -6.60
CA SER A 78 -25.35 -1.74 -6.09
C SER A 78 -26.45 -1.71 -7.15
N THR A 79 -26.08 -1.56 -8.43
CA THR A 79 -27.02 -1.59 -9.55
C THR A 79 -27.46 -3.02 -9.87
N ILE A 80 -26.52 -3.96 -9.97
CA ILE A 80 -26.80 -5.38 -10.31
C ILE A 80 -27.64 -6.06 -9.21
N THR A 81 -27.42 -5.69 -7.95
CA THR A 81 -28.19 -6.21 -6.81
C THR A 81 -29.56 -5.53 -6.64
N GLY A 82 -29.88 -4.52 -7.45
CA GLY A 82 -31.11 -3.74 -7.33
C GLY A 82 -31.16 -2.80 -6.11
N ALA A 83 -30.06 -2.64 -5.37
CA ALA A 83 -29.96 -1.71 -4.24
C ALA A 83 -30.03 -0.24 -4.69
N VAL A 84 -29.68 0.04 -5.95
CA VAL A 84 -29.84 1.33 -6.63
C VAL A 84 -30.43 1.07 -8.02
N ALA A 85 -31.39 1.88 -8.44
CA ALA A 85 -32.15 1.65 -9.67
C ALA A 85 -31.31 1.67 -10.97
N SER A 86 -30.22 2.43 -10.98
CA SER A 86 -29.30 2.51 -12.13
C SER A 86 -27.97 3.14 -11.72
N PHE A 87 -26.94 2.99 -12.56
CA PHE A 87 -25.66 3.67 -12.38
C PHE A 87 -25.83 5.20 -12.32
N ALA A 88 -26.71 5.77 -13.15
CA ALA A 88 -27.04 7.19 -13.12
C ALA A 88 -27.74 7.61 -11.81
N ALA A 89 -28.54 6.74 -11.21
CA ALA A 89 -29.10 6.99 -9.88
C ALA A 89 -28.01 7.01 -8.81
N PHE A 90 -27.02 6.12 -8.87
CA PHE A 90 -25.85 6.15 -7.97
C PHE A 90 -25.06 7.45 -8.12
N GLN A 91 -24.83 7.92 -9.35
CA GLN A 91 -24.14 9.20 -9.59
C GLN A 91 -24.87 10.39 -8.96
N ARG A 92 -26.22 10.37 -8.96
CA ARG A 92 -27.02 11.41 -8.30
C ARG A 92 -26.90 11.38 -6.78
N GLU A 93 -26.74 10.19 -6.16
CA GLU A 93 -26.55 10.06 -4.70
C GLU A 93 -25.41 10.97 -4.20
N PHE A 94 -24.32 11.11 -4.95
CA PHE A 94 -23.19 11.98 -4.58
C PHE A 94 -23.59 13.44 -4.27
N PHE A 95 -24.64 13.96 -4.91
CA PHE A 95 -25.07 15.36 -4.75
C PHE A 95 -26.19 15.54 -3.71
N VAL A 96 -26.89 14.47 -3.33
CA VAL A 96 -28.07 14.55 -2.44
C VAL A 96 -27.84 13.84 -1.10
N ASP A 97 -27.28 12.64 -1.16
CA ASP A 97 -26.92 11.82 0.01
C ASP A 97 -25.71 10.94 -0.38
N PRO A 98 -24.48 11.41 -0.12
CA PRO A 98 -23.29 10.72 -0.56
C PRO A 98 -22.95 9.52 0.35
N THR A 99 -23.84 9.11 1.26
CA THR A 99 -23.58 8.06 2.27
C THR A 99 -23.00 6.81 1.65
N ARG A 100 -23.56 6.32 0.54
CA ARG A 100 -23.09 5.09 -0.11
C ARG A 100 -21.69 5.24 -0.69
N VAL A 101 -21.37 6.39 -1.26
CA VAL A 101 -20.06 6.73 -1.83
C VAL A 101 -18.99 6.73 -0.73
N TYR A 102 -19.24 7.43 0.38
CA TYR A 102 -18.30 7.49 1.50
C TYR A 102 -18.19 6.17 2.23
N VAL A 103 -19.28 5.42 2.43
CA VAL A 103 -19.22 4.07 2.99
C VAL A 103 -18.37 3.14 2.10
N ALA A 104 -18.50 3.22 0.78
CA ALA A 104 -17.65 2.45 -0.13
C ALA A 104 -16.18 2.82 0.03
N GLY A 105 -15.84 4.12 0.02
CA GLY A 105 -14.46 4.58 0.23
C GLY A 105 -13.90 4.16 1.60
N ARG A 106 -14.66 4.36 2.68
CA ARG A 106 -14.25 3.99 4.04
C ARG A 106 -14.09 2.48 4.20
N LEU A 107 -14.90 1.68 3.51
CA LEU A 107 -14.75 0.23 3.46
C LEU A 107 -13.41 -0.17 2.84
N LEU A 108 -12.96 0.49 1.76
CA LEU A 108 -11.62 0.25 1.21
C LEU A 108 -10.52 0.50 2.24
N THR A 109 -10.59 1.61 2.97
CA THR A 109 -9.63 1.93 4.04
C THR A 109 -9.71 0.91 5.18
N ALA A 110 -10.90 0.51 5.62
CA ALA A 110 -11.09 -0.48 6.67
C ALA A 110 -10.54 -1.86 6.29
N LEU A 111 -10.71 -2.27 5.02
CA LEU A 111 -10.15 -3.49 4.47
C LEU A 111 -8.62 -3.41 4.39
N ALA A 112 -8.07 -2.29 3.90
CA ALA A 112 -6.63 -2.06 3.90
C ALA A 112 -6.06 -2.13 5.32
N GLY A 113 -6.73 -1.51 6.29
CA GLY A 113 -6.30 -1.50 7.68
C GLY A 113 -6.38 -2.87 8.35
N THR A 114 -7.35 -3.71 7.96
CA THR A 114 -7.43 -5.11 8.39
C THR A 114 -6.33 -5.94 7.75
N ALA A 115 -6.06 -5.73 6.45
CA ALA A 115 -4.97 -6.39 5.75
C ALA A 115 -3.61 -6.02 6.37
N THR A 116 -3.43 -4.80 6.88
CA THR A 116 -2.22 -4.41 7.62
C THR A 116 -2.01 -5.30 8.85
N VAL A 117 -3.06 -5.59 9.63
CA VAL A 117 -2.97 -6.49 10.80
C VAL A 117 -2.47 -7.88 10.39
N ILE A 118 -3.01 -8.42 9.31
CA ILE A 118 -2.60 -9.74 8.79
C ILE A 118 -1.15 -9.69 8.29
N ALA A 119 -0.78 -8.65 7.54
CA ALA A 119 0.58 -8.47 7.04
C ALA A 119 1.59 -8.33 8.19
N THR A 120 1.23 -7.61 9.25
CA THR A 120 2.04 -7.48 10.48
C THR A 120 2.20 -8.82 11.19
N TRP A 121 1.16 -9.66 11.24
CA TRP A 121 1.30 -11.03 11.75
C TRP A 121 2.32 -11.83 10.94
N VAL A 122 2.23 -11.79 9.60
CA VAL A 122 3.19 -12.50 8.74
C VAL A 122 4.61 -11.99 8.97
N LEU A 123 4.78 -10.67 9.06
CA LEU A 123 6.08 -10.03 9.21
C LEU A 123 6.71 -10.38 10.57
N GLY A 124 5.96 -10.17 11.65
CA GLY A 124 6.41 -10.49 13.00
C GLY A 124 6.68 -11.98 13.18
N ARG A 125 5.89 -12.85 12.54
CA ARG A 125 6.14 -14.30 12.55
C ARG A 125 7.45 -14.68 11.88
N ARG A 126 7.82 -13.99 10.78
CA ARG A 126 9.09 -14.23 10.07
C ARG A 126 10.30 -13.77 10.88
N ILE A 127 10.18 -12.64 11.58
CA ILE A 127 11.31 -12.01 12.29
C ILE A 127 11.50 -12.63 13.68
N GLY A 128 10.42 -12.79 14.45
CA GLY A 128 10.47 -13.15 15.87
C GLY A 128 9.65 -14.38 16.25
N GLY A 129 9.22 -15.18 15.26
CA GLY A 129 8.41 -16.37 15.50
C GLY A 129 6.94 -16.09 15.83
N THR A 130 6.19 -17.15 16.10
CA THR A 130 4.72 -17.09 16.19
C THR A 130 4.19 -16.14 17.26
N GLN A 131 4.81 -16.09 18.44
CA GLN A 131 4.35 -15.21 19.52
C GLN A 131 4.54 -13.74 19.16
N ALA A 132 5.73 -13.37 18.66
CA ALA A 132 6.00 -12.01 18.21
C ALA A 132 5.01 -11.55 17.13
N GLY A 133 4.72 -12.42 16.14
CA GLY A 133 3.73 -12.13 15.10
C GLY A 133 2.32 -11.91 15.64
N LEU A 134 1.84 -12.76 16.55
CA LEU A 134 0.51 -12.62 17.15
C LEU A 134 0.41 -11.36 18.02
N THR A 135 1.42 -11.08 18.86
CA THR A 135 1.46 -9.88 19.71
C THR A 135 1.49 -8.61 18.86
N ALA A 136 2.33 -8.56 17.82
CA ALA A 136 2.40 -7.40 16.93
C ALA A 136 1.08 -7.16 16.19
N ALA A 137 0.44 -8.21 15.68
CA ALA A 137 -0.85 -8.10 15.03
C ALA A 137 -1.95 -7.64 15.99
N LEU A 138 -1.97 -8.16 17.22
CA LEU A 138 -2.91 -7.72 18.25
C LEU A 138 -2.75 -6.22 18.55
N PHE A 139 -1.51 -5.73 18.73
CA PHE A 139 -1.28 -4.30 18.96
C PHE A 139 -1.77 -3.43 17.80
N VAL A 140 -1.52 -3.82 16.54
CA VAL A 140 -2.04 -3.06 15.37
C VAL A 140 -3.58 -3.19 15.24
N ALA A 141 -4.16 -4.32 15.64
CA ALA A 141 -5.60 -4.54 15.58
C ALA A 141 -6.35 -3.55 16.47
N VAL A 142 -5.83 -3.26 17.66
CA VAL A 142 -6.46 -2.38 18.67
C VAL A 142 -5.84 -0.99 18.77
N ALA A 143 -4.80 -0.67 17.99
CA ALA A 143 -4.14 0.63 18.01
C ALA A 143 -5.14 1.77 17.71
N PRO A 144 -5.44 2.69 18.66
CA PRO A 144 -6.53 3.64 18.50
C PRO A 144 -6.40 4.55 17.27
N LEU A 145 -5.20 5.04 16.98
CA LEU A 145 -4.94 5.87 15.80
C LEU A 145 -5.19 5.11 14.50
N HIS A 146 -4.65 3.91 14.38
CA HIS A 146 -4.81 3.10 13.17
C HIS A 146 -6.27 2.65 12.99
N VAL A 147 -6.99 2.35 14.07
CA VAL A 147 -8.44 2.05 14.02
C VAL A 147 -9.21 3.29 13.57
N ARG A 148 -9.01 4.44 14.22
CA ARG A 148 -9.68 5.70 13.87
C ARG A 148 -9.44 6.06 12.41
N ASP A 149 -8.20 6.07 11.97
CA ASP A 149 -7.84 6.48 10.61
C ASP A 149 -8.33 5.47 9.55
N SER A 150 -8.60 4.22 9.95
CA SER A 150 -9.27 3.22 9.08
C SER A 150 -10.74 3.55 8.78
N HIS A 151 -11.36 4.48 9.52
CA HIS A 151 -12.74 4.94 9.28
C HIS A 151 -12.83 6.14 8.35
N TYR A 152 -11.70 6.66 7.86
CA TYR A 152 -11.67 7.81 6.96
C TYR A 152 -11.10 7.42 5.59
N VAL A 153 -11.60 8.04 4.53
CA VAL A 153 -10.99 7.93 3.20
C VAL A 153 -9.71 8.76 3.16
N LYS A 154 -8.57 8.14 3.52
CA LYS A 154 -7.24 8.75 3.57
C LYS A 154 -6.16 7.83 3.00
N HIS A 155 -5.03 8.42 2.64
CA HIS A 155 -3.86 7.69 2.10
C HIS A 155 -3.10 6.92 3.19
N ASP A 156 -3.20 7.34 4.46
CA ASP A 156 -2.35 6.87 5.57
C ASP A 156 -2.45 5.37 5.84
N VAL A 157 -3.67 4.83 5.87
CA VAL A 157 -3.88 3.40 6.14
C VAL A 157 -3.47 2.52 4.94
N PRO A 158 -3.88 2.82 3.69
CA PRO A 158 -3.37 2.12 2.51
C PRO A 158 -1.85 2.15 2.38
N VAL A 159 -1.21 3.30 2.64
CA VAL A 159 0.24 3.38 2.53
C VAL A 159 0.95 2.65 3.68
N THR A 160 0.36 2.62 4.87
CA THR A 160 0.85 1.77 5.98
C THR A 160 0.85 0.30 5.59
N LEU A 161 -0.21 -0.19 4.93
CA LEU A 161 -0.23 -1.55 4.38
C LEU A 161 0.94 -1.78 3.41
N LEU A 162 1.14 -0.87 2.46
CA LEU A 162 2.21 -0.98 1.46
C LEU A 162 3.60 -0.95 2.08
N ILE A 163 3.82 -0.16 3.13
CA ILE A 163 5.06 -0.16 3.92
C ILE A 163 5.29 -1.55 4.52
N VAL A 164 4.31 -2.14 5.20
CA VAL A 164 4.44 -3.47 5.81
C VAL A 164 4.70 -4.55 4.75
N LEU A 165 4.03 -4.45 3.59
CA LEU A 165 4.26 -5.35 2.45
C LEU A 165 5.67 -5.17 1.84
N ALA A 166 6.18 -3.95 1.77
CA ALA A 166 7.55 -3.69 1.33
C ALA A 166 8.56 -4.33 2.29
N TYR A 167 8.40 -4.16 3.61
CA TYR A 167 9.24 -4.86 4.60
C TYR A 167 9.11 -6.38 4.52
N LEU A 168 7.93 -6.92 4.25
CA LEU A 168 7.74 -8.34 3.98
C LEU A 168 8.52 -8.81 2.74
N ALA A 169 8.60 -8.00 1.70
CA ALA A 169 9.43 -8.29 0.54
C ALA A 169 10.93 -8.17 0.85
N TYR A 170 11.33 -7.19 1.67
CA TYR A 170 12.72 -7.06 2.14
C TYR A 170 13.14 -8.29 2.93
N THR A 171 12.30 -8.82 3.82
CA THR A 171 12.61 -10.07 4.55
C THR A 171 12.80 -11.27 3.61
N ARG A 172 12.05 -11.36 2.49
CA ARG A 172 12.26 -12.42 1.49
C ARG A 172 13.56 -12.21 0.73
N LEU A 173 13.84 -10.98 0.31
CA LEU A 173 15.11 -10.61 -0.31
C LEU A 173 16.29 -10.99 0.60
N TRP A 174 16.13 -10.82 1.92
CA TRP A 174 17.16 -11.21 2.89
C TRP A 174 17.37 -12.72 2.98
N ILE A 175 16.30 -13.50 2.87
CA ILE A 175 16.41 -14.96 2.87
C ILE A 175 17.08 -15.44 1.57
N ASP A 176 16.71 -14.86 0.44
CA ASP A 176 17.21 -15.28 -0.87
C ASP A 176 18.64 -14.78 -1.15
N LEU A 177 19.09 -13.76 -0.41
CA LEU A 177 20.44 -13.22 -0.44
C LEU A 177 21.03 -13.21 0.99
N PRO A 178 21.39 -14.38 1.56
CA PRO A 178 21.93 -14.46 2.90
C PRO A 178 23.29 -13.74 3.01
N PRO A 179 23.64 -13.13 4.16
CA PRO A 179 24.97 -12.57 4.39
C PRO A 179 26.01 -13.69 4.49
N GLU A 180 27.26 -13.41 4.13
CA GLU A 180 28.36 -14.38 4.28
C GLU A 180 28.50 -14.81 5.74
N GLY A 181 28.42 -16.13 5.99
CA GLY A 181 28.56 -16.72 7.33
C GLY A 181 27.67 -17.92 7.64
N GLY A 182 26.69 -18.26 6.80
CA GLY A 182 25.94 -19.51 6.91
C GLY A 182 26.60 -20.62 6.09
N SER A 183 27.14 -21.65 6.74
CA SER A 183 27.84 -22.82 6.18
C SER A 183 27.00 -23.76 5.30
N HIS A 184 25.97 -23.28 4.62
CA HIS A 184 25.25 -24.09 3.65
C HIS A 184 25.89 -23.92 2.28
N GLU A 185 26.62 -24.96 1.87
CA GLU A 185 26.97 -25.23 0.47
C GLU A 185 25.73 -25.08 -0.40
N SER A 186 25.53 -23.88 -0.96
CA SER A 186 24.60 -23.69 -2.05
C SER A 186 25.18 -24.44 -3.24
N SER A 187 24.64 -25.64 -3.46
CA SER A 187 24.75 -26.46 -4.67
C SER A 187 25.28 -25.69 -5.88
N LYS A 188 26.49 -26.05 -6.30
CA LYS A 188 27.17 -25.55 -7.51
C LYS A 188 26.44 -25.87 -8.83
N ASN A 189 25.21 -26.39 -8.80
CA ASN A 189 24.50 -26.91 -9.97
C ASN A 189 23.30 -26.05 -10.45
N SER A 190 23.20 -24.80 -10.02
CA SER A 190 22.24 -23.86 -10.62
C SER A 190 22.85 -23.23 -11.87
N TRP A 191 22.57 -23.78 -13.06
CA TRP A 191 22.84 -23.10 -14.33
C TRP A 191 22.10 -21.75 -14.35
N SER A 192 22.86 -20.66 -14.23
CA SER A 192 22.36 -19.29 -14.42
C SER A 192 22.78 -18.78 -15.79
N PRO A 193 21.87 -18.25 -16.62
CA PRO A 193 22.25 -17.62 -17.88
C PRO A 193 23.27 -16.52 -17.61
N GLN A 194 24.47 -16.68 -18.18
CA GLN A 194 25.61 -15.77 -18.00
C GLN A 194 25.32 -14.34 -18.51
N ASN A 195 24.22 -14.17 -19.27
CA ASN A 195 23.70 -12.91 -19.81
C ASN A 195 22.50 -12.33 -19.04
N SER A 196 22.24 -12.77 -17.81
CA SER A 196 21.16 -12.17 -16.99
C SER A 196 21.64 -10.89 -16.29
N TRP A 197 20.96 -9.77 -16.56
CA TRP A 197 21.22 -8.49 -15.90
C TRP A 197 20.85 -8.50 -14.40
N LEU A 198 20.04 -9.48 -13.99
CA LEU A 198 19.58 -9.73 -12.63
C LEU A 198 20.48 -10.74 -11.91
N PRO A 199 20.65 -10.63 -10.59
CA PRO A 199 21.48 -11.58 -9.84
C PRO A 199 20.92 -13.02 -9.94
N PRO A 200 21.78 -14.04 -10.12
CA PRO A 200 21.39 -15.45 -10.30
C PRO A 200 20.50 -16.00 -9.17
N SER A 201 20.76 -15.59 -7.93
CA SER A 201 19.94 -15.81 -6.75
C SER A 201 19.30 -14.48 -6.31
N GLY A 202 18.07 -14.50 -5.80
CA GLY A 202 17.40 -13.30 -5.26
C GLY A 202 16.91 -12.25 -6.25
N GLY A 203 17.18 -12.37 -7.56
CA GLY A 203 16.73 -11.39 -8.57
C GLY A 203 15.21 -11.16 -8.59
N ARG A 204 14.41 -12.22 -8.44
CA ARG A 204 12.94 -12.10 -8.33
C ARG A 204 12.52 -11.33 -7.08
N SER A 205 13.14 -11.61 -5.94
CA SER A 205 12.83 -10.92 -4.68
C SER A 205 13.27 -9.46 -4.69
N LEU A 206 14.35 -9.13 -5.39
CA LEU A 206 14.79 -7.75 -5.60
C LEU A 206 13.76 -6.97 -6.43
N ILE A 207 13.27 -7.57 -7.52
CA ILE A 207 12.21 -6.97 -8.35
C ILE A 207 10.94 -6.76 -7.51
N VAL A 208 10.48 -7.77 -6.78
CA VAL A 208 9.26 -7.67 -5.96
C VAL A 208 9.40 -6.58 -4.89
N ALA A 209 10.55 -6.52 -4.21
CA ALA A 209 10.85 -5.48 -3.23
C ALA A 209 10.84 -4.08 -3.86
N ALA A 210 11.47 -3.90 -5.01
CA ALA A 210 11.50 -2.64 -5.73
C ALA A 210 10.11 -2.23 -6.26
N VAL A 211 9.35 -3.17 -6.83
CA VAL A 211 7.99 -2.91 -7.30
C VAL A 211 7.09 -2.45 -6.16
N LEU A 212 7.05 -3.16 -5.03
CA LEU A 212 6.24 -2.76 -3.88
C LEU A 212 6.67 -1.41 -3.30
N THR A 213 7.97 -1.11 -3.35
CA THR A 213 8.49 0.20 -2.94
C THR A 213 8.01 1.31 -3.89
N GLY A 214 8.05 1.09 -5.20
CA GLY A 214 7.50 2.02 -6.19
C GLY A 214 5.99 2.24 -6.04
N VAL A 215 5.21 1.18 -5.76
CA VAL A 215 3.76 1.30 -5.46
C VAL A 215 3.52 2.15 -4.21
N ALA A 216 4.33 1.98 -3.16
CA ALA A 216 4.27 2.80 -1.96
C ALA A 216 4.56 4.28 -2.28
N PHE A 217 5.60 4.55 -3.07
CA PHE A 217 5.94 5.91 -3.54
C PHE A 217 4.76 6.57 -4.27
N SER A 218 4.04 5.80 -5.10
CA SER A 218 2.88 6.31 -5.84
C SER A 218 1.64 6.53 -4.98
N THR A 219 1.64 6.06 -3.73
CA THR A 219 0.54 6.26 -2.78
C THR A 219 0.79 7.50 -1.93
N HIS A 220 2.02 7.72 -1.47
CA HIS A 220 2.36 8.91 -0.70
C HIS A 220 3.86 9.25 -0.76
N TYR A 221 4.21 10.53 -0.99
CA TYR A 221 5.59 10.97 -1.16
C TYR A 221 6.56 10.68 0.00
N TYR A 222 6.12 10.70 1.27
CA TYR A 222 7.02 10.42 2.40
C TYR A 222 7.55 8.99 2.38
N THR A 223 6.92 8.08 1.64
CA THR A 223 7.44 6.71 1.54
C THR A 223 8.75 6.63 0.79
N ILE A 224 9.24 7.71 0.16
CA ILE A 224 10.60 7.80 -0.39
C ILE A 224 11.68 7.32 0.60
N PHE A 225 11.43 7.43 1.91
CA PHE A 225 12.33 6.91 2.94
C PHE A 225 12.49 5.38 2.91
N LEU A 226 11.60 4.62 2.26
CA LEU A 226 11.78 3.20 1.98
C LEU A 226 12.95 2.91 1.02
N ALA A 227 13.44 3.92 0.28
CA ALA A 227 14.64 3.78 -0.53
C ALA A 227 15.87 3.37 0.31
N VAL A 228 15.96 3.84 1.56
CA VAL A 228 17.05 3.53 2.48
C VAL A 228 17.07 2.04 2.87
N PRO A 229 16.00 1.47 3.47
CA PRO A 229 15.97 0.05 3.81
C PRO A 229 16.01 -0.85 2.57
N LEU A 230 15.44 -0.44 1.43
CA LEU A 230 15.57 -1.18 0.16
C LEU A 230 17.04 -1.22 -0.30
N GLY A 231 17.72 -0.07 -0.31
CA GLY A 231 19.12 0.02 -0.71
C GLY A 231 20.02 -0.81 0.19
N TRP A 232 19.81 -0.74 1.52
CA TRP A 232 20.49 -1.60 2.47
C TRP A 232 20.21 -3.09 2.22
N ALA A 233 18.95 -3.47 2.04
CA ALA A 233 18.56 -4.84 1.77
C ALA A 233 19.18 -5.40 0.48
N ALA A 234 19.35 -4.56 -0.54
CA ALA A 234 19.97 -4.91 -1.81
C ALA A 234 21.51 -5.05 -1.71
N ALA A 235 22.16 -4.23 -0.88
CA ALA A 235 23.62 -4.14 -0.80
C ALA A 235 24.27 -5.05 0.24
N ARG A 236 23.59 -5.38 1.34
CA ARG A 236 24.19 -6.05 2.52
C ARG A 236 24.90 -7.38 2.26
N SER A 237 24.57 -8.06 1.17
CA SER A 237 25.08 -9.39 0.79
C SER A 237 25.78 -9.35 -0.57
N ALA A 238 26.23 -8.18 -0.99
CA ALA A 238 27.07 -8.04 -2.17
C ALA A 238 28.53 -8.34 -1.81
N HIS A 239 29.22 -9.09 -2.66
CA HIS A 239 30.62 -9.44 -2.45
C HIS A 239 31.56 -8.29 -2.81
N THR A 240 31.10 -7.37 -3.67
CA THR A 240 31.87 -6.21 -4.12
C THR A 240 31.03 -4.94 -4.07
N THR A 241 31.69 -3.79 -3.94
CA THR A 241 31.03 -2.47 -4.03
C THR A 241 30.30 -2.29 -5.37
N SER A 242 30.88 -2.79 -6.47
CA SER A 242 30.27 -2.73 -7.79
C SER A 242 28.94 -3.49 -7.85
N GLU A 243 28.90 -4.69 -7.26
CA GLU A 243 27.68 -5.47 -7.16
C GLU A 243 26.62 -4.79 -6.28
N ALA A 244 27.01 -4.23 -5.14
CA ALA A 244 26.11 -3.47 -4.26
C ALA A 244 25.47 -2.30 -5.02
N LEU A 245 26.30 -1.50 -5.69
CA LEU A 245 25.85 -0.35 -6.49
C LEU A 245 24.93 -0.79 -7.63
N LYS A 246 25.26 -1.89 -8.33
CA LYS A 246 24.40 -2.44 -9.40
C LYS A 246 23.03 -2.85 -8.86
N ARG A 247 22.96 -3.57 -7.74
CA ARG A 247 21.68 -4.00 -7.14
C ARG A 247 20.85 -2.81 -6.66
N ILE A 248 21.48 -1.83 -6.01
CA ILE A 248 20.82 -0.57 -5.60
C ILE A 248 20.28 0.16 -6.83
N ALA A 249 21.08 0.30 -7.88
CA ALA A 249 20.67 0.99 -9.10
C ALA A 249 19.48 0.29 -9.77
N ILE A 250 19.52 -1.04 -9.90
CA ILE A 250 18.40 -1.82 -10.44
C ILE A 250 17.13 -1.60 -9.60
N ALA A 251 17.24 -1.69 -8.27
CA ALA A 251 16.10 -1.50 -7.38
C ALA A 251 15.53 -0.07 -7.46
N GLY A 252 16.41 0.93 -7.55
CA GLY A 252 16.03 2.34 -7.71
C GLY A 252 15.32 2.60 -9.04
N VAL A 253 15.86 2.09 -10.16
CA VAL A 253 15.26 2.23 -11.49
C VAL A 253 13.89 1.56 -11.54
N ILE A 254 13.74 0.34 -11.01
CA ILE A 254 12.44 -0.36 -10.98
C ILE A 254 11.44 0.42 -10.13
N SER A 255 11.83 0.87 -8.93
CA SER A 255 10.95 1.63 -8.04
C SER A 255 10.50 2.94 -8.69
N ALA A 256 11.41 3.66 -9.36
CA ALA A 256 11.09 4.89 -10.09
C ALA A 256 10.20 4.64 -11.31
N ALA A 257 10.46 3.58 -12.07
CA ALA A 257 9.63 3.21 -13.22
C ALA A 257 8.20 2.88 -12.79
N VAL A 258 8.03 2.08 -11.74
CA VAL A 258 6.71 1.79 -11.16
C VAL A 258 6.05 3.06 -10.62
N PHE A 259 6.83 3.92 -9.96
CA PHE A 259 6.33 5.17 -9.41
C PHE A 259 5.65 6.03 -10.49
N PHE A 260 6.36 6.27 -11.59
CA PHE A 260 5.86 7.07 -12.70
C PHE A 260 4.80 6.33 -13.52
N LEU A 261 4.85 5.00 -13.65
CA LEU A 261 3.81 4.24 -14.33
C LEU A 261 2.44 4.38 -13.62
N LEU A 262 2.45 4.40 -12.29
CA LEU A 262 1.23 4.54 -11.48
C LEU A 262 0.89 6.01 -11.16
N SER A 263 1.74 6.96 -11.56
CA SER A 263 1.52 8.41 -11.42
C SER A 263 2.02 9.15 -12.67
N PRO A 264 1.50 8.82 -13.87
CA PRO A 264 2.11 9.23 -15.14
C PRO A 264 2.05 10.73 -15.38
N PHE A 265 1.00 11.40 -14.87
CA PHE A 265 0.80 12.84 -15.06
C PHE A 265 1.82 13.71 -14.33
N LEU A 266 2.61 13.15 -13.41
CA LEU A 266 3.78 13.84 -12.84
C LEU A 266 4.85 14.15 -13.91
N LEU A 267 4.95 13.33 -14.97
CA LEU A 267 5.84 13.57 -16.10
C LEU A 267 5.24 14.51 -17.13
N VAL A 268 3.91 14.55 -17.22
CA VAL A 268 3.18 15.42 -18.16
C VAL A 268 3.17 16.87 -17.67
N GLU A 269 2.98 17.07 -16.35
CA GLU A 269 2.92 18.39 -15.73
C GLU A 269 3.94 18.58 -14.58
N PRO A 270 5.24 18.51 -14.86
CA PRO A 270 6.26 18.56 -13.81
C PRO A 270 6.28 19.91 -13.07
N ALA A 271 5.94 21.00 -13.75
CA ALA A 271 5.87 22.34 -13.13
C ALA A 271 4.70 22.44 -12.12
N THR A 272 3.51 21.96 -12.50
CA THR A 272 2.35 21.87 -11.60
C THR A 272 2.67 20.96 -10.42
N ALA A 273 3.25 19.79 -10.69
CA ALA A 273 3.64 18.85 -9.65
C ALA A 273 4.62 19.45 -8.64
N TRP A 274 5.66 20.12 -9.13
CA TRP A 274 6.65 20.76 -8.27
C TRP A 274 6.05 21.91 -7.44
N ARG A 275 5.14 22.69 -8.01
CA ARG A 275 4.41 23.74 -7.28
C ARG A 275 3.60 23.14 -6.14
N ASP A 276 2.80 22.11 -6.42
CA ASP A 276 1.88 21.52 -5.45
C ASP A 276 2.62 20.82 -4.30
N ILE A 277 3.69 20.08 -4.62
CA ILE A 277 4.56 19.44 -3.63
C ILE A 277 5.22 20.48 -2.71
N ARG A 278 5.64 21.63 -3.26
CA ARG A 278 6.22 22.72 -2.45
C ARG A 278 5.17 23.46 -1.63
N ALA A 279 3.99 23.70 -2.18
CA ALA A 279 2.90 24.37 -1.48
C ALA A 279 2.49 23.62 -0.21
N ASN A 280 2.50 22.28 -0.24
CA ASN A 280 2.25 21.45 0.94
C ASN A 280 3.20 21.76 2.11
N ARG A 281 4.48 22.07 1.81
CA ARG A 281 5.48 22.38 2.84
C ARG A 281 5.21 23.69 3.57
N ALA A 282 4.44 24.62 2.98
CA ALA A 282 4.12 25.90 3.57
C ALA A 282 2.91 25.86 4.53
N ILE A 283 2.16 24.75 4.54
CA ILE A 283 0.95 24.58 5.37
C ILE A 283 1.26 23.75 6.64
N VAL A 284 2.40 23.03 6.66
CA VAL A 284 2.77 22.06 7.72
C VAL A 284 3.93 22.59 8.60
N VAL A 285 4.33 23.86 8.46
CA VAL A 285 5.34 24.54 9.30
C VAL A 285 4.66 25.58 10.17
#